data_AF-A0A4P8SJ28-F1
#
_entry.id   AF-A0A4P8SJ28-F1
#
_cell.length_a   1.000
_cell.length_b   1.000
_cell.length_c   1.000
_cell.angle_alpha   90.00
_cell.angle_beta   90.00
_cell.angle_gamma   90.00
#
_symmetry.space_group_name_H-M   'P 1'
#
loop_
_entity.id
_entity.type
_entity.pdbx_description
1 polymer ?
#
loop_
_entity_poly.entity_id
_entity_poly.type
_entity_poly.pdbx_seq_one_letter_code
_entity_poly.pdbx_strand_id
1 'polypeptide(L)'
;MGLSASNILFLKSVPYVGNQSVLKLLGQDKGNDYVSVADIIDFFLSTSKMKTIRLETLDFLKSREKCNKLYNEIERKIDIGYCSGVIPLGYNDDNFPTSLKIIKNKSGGNIAPTVIFYKGNVDCLSYSQNATVIGSRKPTERTKKAGEYIAKFLSDNDFNIVSGLAKGCDEIVHSVAVSRKTKTTAILPQGIDKIYPSTSTKLAESIVDTGGILLSELMIGERVTKYSLVERDRLQSAISDKTIVLQTAIDGGTMHAAMSALYNLKKLYVIDYKSINSEDAVFYSGFEHLLSNGAQKLNSNEMYNLVTMKENKKQESLFD
;
A
#
# COMPACT_ATOMS: atom_id res chain seq x y z
N MET A 1 21.95 3.68 12.11
CA MET A 1 21.76 2.41 11.38
C MET A 1 21.00 1.49 12.34
N GLY A 2 19.99 0.74 11.90
CA GLY A 2 19.14 -0.07 12.78
C GLY A 2 18.85 -1.40 12.13
N LEU A 3 17.72 -2.05 12.48
CA LEU A 3 17.32 -3.28 11.78
C LEU A 3 17.18 -3.06 10.26
N SER A 4 17.97 -3.79 9.46
CA SER A 4 17.85 -3.85 8.00
C SER A 4 16.56 -4.55 7.56
N ALA A 5 16.20 -4.44 6.27
CA ALA A 5 15.06 -5.18 5.72
C ALA A 5 15.17 -6.70 5.96
N SER A 6 16.36 -7.27 5.80
CA SER A 6 16.65 -8.68 6.07
C SER A 6 16.43 -9.06 7.53
N ASN A 7 16.90 -8.22 8.45
CA ASN A 7 16.73 -8.44 9.89
C ASN A 7 15.25 -8.42 10.26
N ILE A 8 14.50 -7.48 9.69
CA ILE A 8 13.06 -7.38 9.88
C ILE A 8 12.33 -8.60 9.31
N LEU A 9 12.67 -9.05 8.11
CA LEU A 9 12.06 -10.23 7.49
C LEU A 9 12.36 -11.50 8.28
N PHE A 10 13.57 -11.64 8.83
CA PHE A 10 13.90 -12.72 9.74
C PHE A 10 13.01 -12.70 10.98
N LEU A 11 12.89 -11.54 11.64
CA LEU A 11 12.00 -11.38 12.80
C LEU A 11 10.55 -11.74 12.45
N LYS A 12 10.02 -11.30 11.30
CA LYS A 12 8.66 -11.67 10.84
C LYS A 12 8.48 -13.17 10.57
N SER A 13 9.58 -13.89 10.33
CA SER A 13 9.56 -15.33 10.07
C SER A 13 9.66 -16.16 11.36
N VAL A 14 9.95 -15.52 12.50
CA VAL A 14 9.91 -16.15 13.82
C VAL A 14 8.43 -16.45 14.18
N PRO A 15 8.11 -17.66 14.68
CA PRO A 15 6.74 -18.00 15.05
C PRO A 15 6.10 -16.98 15.98
N TYR A 16 4.88 -16.56 15.65
CA TYR A 16 4.06 -15.59 16.41
C TYR A 16 4.61 -14.15 16.44
N VAL A 17 5.56 -13.81 15.57
CA VAL A 17 6.10 -12.46 15.41
C VAL A 17 5.55 -11.85 14.12
N GLY A 18 4.57 -10.95 14.24
CA GLY A 18 4.00 -10.21 13.12
C GLY A 18 4.45 -8.74 13.07
N ASN A 19 3.90 -7.97 12.14
CA ASN A 19 4.21 -6.53 12.00
C ASN A 19 4.04 -5.76 13.32
N GLN A 20 2.98 -6.00 14.10
CA GLN A 20 2.78 -5.31 15.38
C GLN A 20 3.87 -5.63 16.41
N SER A 21 4.36 -6.88 16.44
CA SER A 21 5.48 -7.26 17.31
C SER A 21 6.75 -6.55 16.86
N VAL A 22 7.02 -6.56 15.55
CA VAL A 22 8.20 -5.90 14.96
C VAL A 22 8.17 -4.39 15.16
N LEU A 23 7.02 -3.71 14.99
CA LEU A 23 6.90 -2.27 15.22
C LEU A 23 7.24 -1.88 16.67
N LYS A 24 6.89 -2.73 17.66
CA LYS A 24 7.27 -2.53 19.06
C LYS A 24 8.78 -2.69 19.29
N LEU A 25 9.43 -3.59 18.53
CA LEU A 25 10.88 -3.77 18.58
C LEU A 25 11.60 -2.59 17.94
N LEU A 26 11.14 -2.15 16.75
CA LEU A 26 11.68 -0.98 16.04
C LEU A 26 11.62 0.29 16.89
N GLY A 27 10.54 0.49 17.67
CA GLY A 27 10.44 1.62 18.60
C GLY A 27 11.41 1.57 19.79
N GLN A 28 12.10 0.45 20.01
CA GLN A 28 13.11 0.25 21.06
C GLN A 28 14.53 0.11 20.51
N ASP A 29 14.69 0.05 19.18
CA ASP A 29 15.98 0.06 18.51
C ASP A 29 16.65 1.41 18.73
N LYS A 30 17.87 1.39 19.25
CA LYS A 30 18.67 2.59 19.54
C LYS A 30 19.64 2.94 18.42
N GLY A 31 19.48 2.30 17.26
CA GLY A 31 20.37 2.47 16.12
C GLY A 31 21.63 1.62 16.26
N ASN A 32 21.48 0.37 16.72
CA ASN A 32 22.59 -0.58 16.77
C ASN A 32 22.80 -1.28 15.41
N ASP A 33 24.04 -1.72 15.17
CA ASP A 33 24.36 -2.56 14.03
C ASP A 33 24.13 -4.04 14.37
N TYR A 34 23.12 -4.64 13.73
CA TYR A 34 22.79 -6.05 13.89
C TYR A 34 23.36 -6.84 12.70
N VAL A 35 24.62 -7.27 12.84
CA VAL A 35 25.41 -7.86 11.75
C VAL A 35 25.30 -9.38 11.68
N SER A 36 24.82 -10.04 12.74
CA SER A 36 24.64 -11.48 12.79
C SER A 36 23.25 -11.88 13.28
N VAL A 37 22.84 -13.10 12.92
CA VAL A 37 21.62 -13.72 13.47
C VAL A 37 21.67 -13.80 15.00
N ALA A 38 22.88 -13.91 15.59
CA ALA A 38 23.04 -13.87 17.04
C ALA A 38 22.55 -12.53 17.62
N ASP A 39 23.03 -11.43 17.07
CA ASP A 39 22.68 -10.07 17.51
C ASP A 39 21.18 -9.80 17.42
N ILE A 40 20.54 -10.24 16.32
CA ILE A 40 19.11 -10.04 16.09
C ILE A 40 18.27 -10.81 17.13
N ILE A 41 18.67 -12.05 17.44
CA ILE A 41 17.98 -12.88 18.42
C ILE A 41 18.19 -12.31 19.84
N ASP A 42 19.41 -11.89 20.17
CA ASP A 42 19.73 -11.35 21.49
C ASP A 42 18.99 -10.02 21.70
N PHE A 43 18.86 -9.20 20.66
CA PHE A 43 18.00 -8.02 20.65
C PHE A 43 16.52 -8.38 20.86
N PHE A 44 16.01 -9.36 20.12
CA PHE A 44 14.63 -9.81 20.27
C PHE A 44 14.34 -10.28 21.70
N LEU A 45 15.22 -11.08 22.29
CA LEU A 45 15.06 -11.65 23.63
C LEU A 45 15.22 -10.62 24.75
N SER A 46 16.12 -9.65 24.60
CA SER A 46 16.31 -8.58 25.59
C SER A 46 15.17 -7.56 25.58
N THR A 47 14.57 -7.32 24.40
CA THR A 47 13.47 -6.36 24.21
C THR A 47 12.10 -6.98 24.53
N SER A 48 11.96 -8.29 24.30
CA SER A 48 10.73 -9.02 24.56
C SER A 48 10.64 -9.42 26.04
N LYS A 49 9.56 -9.03 26.72
CA LYS A 49 9.33 -9.48 28.11
C LYS A 49 9.20 -11.01 28.12
N MET A 50 10.13 -11.74 28.75
CA MET A 50 10.18 -13.21 28.73
C MET A 50 8.85 -13.90 29.09
N LYS A 51 8.04 -13.33 30.00
CA LYS A 51 6.71 -13.86 30.37
C LYS A 51 5.66 -13.82 29.25
N THR A 52 5.91 -13.08 28.17
CA THR A 52 4.98 -12.90 27.04
C THR A 52 5.40 -13.65 25.78
N ILE A 53 6.59 -14.26 25.76
CA ILE A 53 7.09 -15.02 24.62
C ILE A 53 6.53 -16.43 24.69
N ARG A 54 6.00 -16.93 23.58
CA ARG A 54 5.49 -18.31 23.49
C ARG A 54 6.65 -19.32 23.49
N LEU A 55 6.40 -20.51 24.03
CA LEU A 55 7.43 -21.56 24.12
C LEU A 55 7.95 -21.96 22.74
N GLU A 56 7.08 -22.05 21.75
CA GLU A 56 7.42 -22.39 20.37
C GLU A 56 8.36 -21.35 19.73
N THR A 57 8.17 -20.07 20.09
CA THR A 57 9.08 -18.99 19.68
C THR A 57 10.45 -19.19 20.31
N LEU A 58 10.53 -19.46 21.61
CA LEU A 58 11.79 -19.71 22.30
C LEU A 58 12.51 -20.96 21.75
N ASP A 59 11.78 -22.04 21.51
CA ASP A 59 12.34 -23.29 20.99
C ASP A 59 12.85 -23.13 19.55
N PHE A 60 12.18 -22.33 18.74
CA PHE A 60 12.68 -21.94 17.42
C PHE A 60 14.02 -21.19 17.54
N LEU A 61 14.07 -20.16 18.38
CA LEU A 61 15.24 -19.27 18.54
C LEU A 61 16.46 -19.96 19.18
N LYS A 62 16.26 -21.00 20.00
CA LYS A 62 17.36 -21.83 20.55
C LYS A 62 18.13 -22.56 19.45
N SER A 63 17.48 -22.90 18.33
CA SER A 63 18.13 -23.59 17.23
C SER A 63 18.85 -22.60 16.30
N ARG A 64 20.09 -22.25 16.67
CA ARG A 64 20.93 -21.33 15.88
C ARG A 64 21.11 -21.80 14.42
N GLU A 65 21.26 -23.11 14.20
CA GLU A 65 21.35 -23.69 12.85
C GLU A 65 20.09 -23.39 12.01
N LYS A 66 18.89 -23.65 12.56
CA LYS A 66 17.63 -23.34 11.87
C LYS A 66 17.48 -21.85 11.58
N CYS A 67 17.83 -21.01 12.55
CA CYS A 67 17.76 -19.56 12.40
C CYS A 67 18.70 -19.05 11.30
N ASN A 68 19.97 -19.50 11.30
CA ASN A 68 20.95 -19.15 10.27
C ASN A 68 20.51 -19.64 8.88
N LYS A 69 20.01 -20.88 8.78
CA LYS A 69 19.50 -21.42 7.52
C LYS A 69 18.35 -20.58 6.97
N LEU A 70 17.41 -20.18 7.82
CA LEU A 70 16.29 -19.32 7.43
C LEU A 70 16.76 -17.93 7.01
N TYR A 71 17.67 -17.31 7.77
CA TYR A 71 18.22 -16.00 7.43
C TYR A 71 18.92 -16.03 6.06
N ASN A 72 19.74 -17.06 5.81
CA ASN A 72 20.40 -17.24 4.51
C ASN A 72 19.40 -17.44 3.35
N GLU A 73 18.25 -18.09 3.60
CA GLU A 73 17.20 -18.20 2.59
C GLU A 73 16.55 -16.84 2.28
N ILE A 74 16.35 -16.00 3.29
CA ILE A 74 15.83 -14.63 3.16
C ILE A 74 16.80 -13.79 2.33
N GLU A 75 18.09 -13.79 2.68
CA GLU A 75 19.14 -13.09 1.93
C GLU A 75 19.14 -13.54 0.47
N ARG A 76 19.13 -14.85 0.21
CA ARG A 76 19.09 -15.39 -1.15
C ARG A 76 17.85 -14.91 -1.94
N LYS A 77 16.69 -14.79 -1.29
CA LYS A 77 15.48 -14.27 -1.95
C LYS A 77 15.59 -12.77 -2.24
N ILE A 78 16.23 -12.01 -1.36
CA ILE A 78 16.53 -10.59 -1.57
C ILE A 78 17.47 -10.42 -2.77
N ASP A 79 18.54 -11.22 -2.83
CA ASP A 79 19.49 -11.23 -3.95
C ASP A 79 18.81 -11.54 -5.29
N ILE A 80 17.93 -12.55 -5.32
CA ILE A 80 17.11 -12.85 -6.50
C ILE A 80 16.23 -11.65 -6.88
N GLY A 81 15.70 -10.94 -5.88
CA GLY A 81 14.96 -9.70 -6.08
C GLY A 81 15.78 -8.63 -6.74
N TYR A 82 16.99 -8.34 -6.23
CA TYR A 82 17.88 -7.37 -6.84
C TYR A 82 18.19 -7.71 -8.30
N CYS A 83 18.48 -8.97 -8.61
CA CYS A 83 18.68 -9.45 -9.98
C CYS A 83 17.46 -9.21 -10.91
N SER A 84 16.26 -9.07 -10.33
CA SER A 84 15.00 -8.87 -11.04
C SER A 84 14.49 -7.42 -11.00
N GLY A 85 15.29 -6.50 -10.44
CA GLY A 85 14.93 -5.10 -10.22
C GLY A 85 13.92 -4.86 -9.09
N VAL A 86 13.77 -5.82 -8.17
CA VAL A 86 12.93 -5.71 -6.98
C VAL A 86 13.80 -5.36 -5.79
N ILE A 87 13.50 -4.25 -5.13
CA ILE A 87 14.31 -3.72 -4.03
C ILE A 87 13.47 -3.74 -2.75
N PRO A 88 13.95 -4.35 -1.65
CA PRO A 88 13.33 -4.22 -0.35
C PRO A 88 13.60 -2.83 0.24
N LEU A 89 12.62 -2.28 0.97
CA LEU A 89 12.75 -1.13 1.85
C LEU A 89 12.28 -1.52 3.24
N GLY A 90 13.21 -1.52 4.19
CA GLY A 90 12.93 -1.69 5.61
C GLY A 90 12.38 -0.41 6.23
N TYR A 91 11.64 -0.55 7.33
CA TYR A 91 11.01 0.57 8.05
C TYR A 91 11.98 1.71 8.39
N ASN A 92 13.24 1.39 8.66
CA ASN A 92 14.28 2.35 9.03
C ASN A 92 15.01 2.98 7.84
N ASP A 93 14.72 2.57 6.61
CA ASP A 93 15.35 3.14 5.42
C ASP A 93 14.81 4.55 5.15
N ASP A 94 15.69 5.45 4.69
CA ASP A 94 15.37 6.87 4.46
C ASP A 94 14.24 7.05 3.43
N ASN A 95 14.19 6.17 2.42
CA ASN A 95 13.17 6.19 1.39
C ASN A 95 11.87 5.47 1.80
N PHE A 96 11.76 4.95 3.03
CA PHE A 96 10.53 4.32 3.49
C PHE A 96 9.43 5.37 3.68
N PRO A 97 8.26 5.24 3.01
CA PRO A 97 7.28 6.32 2.98
C PRO A 97 6.70 6.64 4.37
N THR A 98 6.80 7.90 4.78
CA THR A 98 6.26 8.37 6.08
C THR A 98 4.76 8.14 6.20
N SER A 99 4.03 8.25 5.09
CA SER A 99 2.60 7.96 4.98
C SER A 99 2.25 6.52 5.36
N LEU A 100 3.14 5.56 5.09
CA LEU A 100 2.96 4.16 5.47
C LEU A 100 3.31 3.89 6.94
N LYS A 101 4.11 4.74 7.59
CA LYS A 101 4.49 4.57 9.01
C LYS A 101 3.36 4.87 10.00
N ILE A 102 2.33 5.60 9.55
CA ILE A 102 1.27 6.15 10.40
C ILE A 102 -0.09 5.46 10.21
N ILE A 103 -0.15 4.34 9.48
CA ILE A 103 -1.40 3.62 9.20
C ILE A 103 -1.97 3.04 10.49
N LYS A 104 -3.24 3.36 10.75
CA LYS A 104 -4.03 2.86 11.87
C LYS A 104 -5.13 1.92 11.40
N ASN A 105 -5.45 0.94 12.25
CA ASN A 105 -6.67 0.16 12.13
C ASN A 105 -7.89 0.92 12.69
N LYS A 106 -9.07 0.31 12.60
CA LYS A 106 -10.34 0.86 13.12
C LYS A 106 -10.28 1.24 14.62
N SER A 107 -9.48 0.55 15.41
CA SER A 107 -9.32 0.78 16.85
C SER A 107 -8.17 1.75 17.18
N GLY A 108 -7.54 2.38 16.18
CA GLY A 108 -6.43 3.30 16.36
C GLY A 108 -5.05 2.64 16.53
N GLY A 109 -4.97 1.31 16.47
CA GLY A 109 -3.71 0.57 16.57
C GLY A 109 -2.86 0.69 15.31
N ASN A 110 -1.54 0.82 15.47
CA ASN A 110 -0.60 0.92 14.35
C ASN A 110 -0.50 -0.42 13.58
N ILE A 111 -0.72 -0.35 12.26
CA ILE A 111 -0.66 -1.47 11.31
C ILE A 111 0.26 -1.18 10.11
N ALA A 112 1.23 -0.27 10.30
CA ALA A 112 2.25 0.05 9.31
C ALA A 112 2.95 -1.22 8.80
N PRO A 113 3.24 -1.32 7.49
CA PRO A 113 4.17 -2.32 6.99
C PRO A 113 5.55 -2.09 7.61
N THR A 114 6.30 -3.17 7.80
CA THR A 114 7.66 -3.11 8.38
C THR A 114 8.74 -3.32 7.33
N VAL A 115 8.40 -3.99 6.23
CA VAL A 115 9.18 -4.07 4.99
C VAL A 115 8.21 -3.98 3.84
N ILE A 116 8.57 -3.21 2.83
CA ILE A 116 7.90 -3.19 1.53
C ILE A 116 8.92 -3.54 0.45
N PHE A 117 8.46 -4.08 -0.66
CA PHE A 117 9.26 -4.37 -1.83
C PHE A 117 8.72 -3.52 -2.97
N TYR A 118 9.60 -2.98 -3.80
CA TYR A 118 9.19 -2.22 -4.96
C TYR A 118 9.97 -2.58 -6.22
N LYS A 119 9.38 -2.28 -7.38
CA LYS A 119 10.04 -2.30 -8.68
C LYS A 119 9.60 -1.07 -9.48
N GLY A 120 10.55 -0.36 -10.06
CA GLY A 120 10.32 0.89 -10.78
C GLY A 120 10.77 2.12 -9.99
N ASN A 121 10.12 3.26 -10.21
CA ASN A 121 10.58 4.55 -9.70
C ASN A 121 10.16 4.80 -8.24
N VAL A 122 11.11 4.77 -7.31
CA VAL A 122 10.85 4.98 -5.87
C VAL A 122 10.29 6.36 -5.54
N ASP A 123 10.57 7.38 -6.36
CA ASP A 123 10.08 8.75 -6.16
C ASP A 123 8.55 8.85 -6.22
N CYS A 124 7.88 7.86 -6.81
CA CYS A 124 6.42 7.74 -6.77
C CYS A 124 5.88 7.66 -5.33
N LEU A 125 6.65 7.12 -4.38
CA LEU A 125 6.19 6.91 -3.00
C LEU A 125 6.25 8.18 -2.14
N SER A 126 7.13 9.13 -2.48
CA SER A 126 7.26 10.44 -1.85
C SER A 126 6.62 11.56 -2.68
N TYR A 127 5.91 11.20 -3.76
CA TYR A 127 5.37 12.16 -4.70
C TYR A 127 4.34 13.09 -4.05
N SER A 128 4.49 14.39 -4.29
CA SER A 128 3.65 15.40 -3.63
C SER A 128 2.18 15.37 -4.03
N GLN A 129 1.83 14.72 -5.15
CA GLN A 129 0.47 14.64 -5.68
C GLN A 129 0.08 13.18 -5.91
N ASN A 130 -0.33 12.50 -4.85
CA ASN A 130 -0.87 11.14 -4.92
C ASN A 130 -2.40 11.17 -4.82
N ALA A 131 -3.06 10.46 -5.74
CA ALA A 131 -4.49 10.23 -5.69
C ALA A 131 -4.78 8.74 -5.86
N THR A 132 -5.43 8.16 -4.86
CA THR A 132 -5.86 6.76 -4.91
C THR A 132 -7.19 6.68 -5.64
N VAL A 133 -7.28 5.85 -6.68
CA VAL A 133 -8.53 5.64 -7.41
C VAL A 133 -8.87 4.16 -7.40
N ILE A 134 -10.03 3.82 -6.87
CA ILE A 134 -10.46 2.43 -6.60
C ILE A 134 -11.91 2.20 -7.02
N GLY A 135 -12.28 0.95 -7.25
CA GLY A 135 -13.66 0.62 -7.56
C GLY A 135 -13.89 -0.85 -7.90
N SER A 136 -15.10 -1.13 -8.38
CA SER A 136 -15.54 -2.47 -8.76
C SER A 136 -14.61 -3.13 -9.78
N ARG A 137 -14.44 -4.46 -9.63
CA ARG A 137 -13.78 -5.32 -10.63
C ARG A 137 -14.61 -5.55 -11.88
N LYS A 138 -15.90 -5.23 -11.82
CA LYS A 138 -16.88 -5.27 -12.92
C LYS A 138 -17.61 -3.92 -12.96
N PRO A 139 -16.94 -2.85 -13.40
CA PRO A 139 -17.56 -1.53 -13.47
C PRO A 139 -18.67 -1.51 -14.54
N THR A 140 -19.74 -0.77 -14.28
CA THR A 140 -20.73 -0.42 -15.32
C THR A 140 -20.07 0.44 -16.39
N GLU A 141 -20.68 0.55 -17.58
CA GLU A 141 -20.16 1.43 -18.65
C GLU A 141 -20.03 2.89 -18.21
N ARG A 142 -20.94 3.37 -17.35
CA ARG A 142 -20.86 4.72 -16.78
C ARG A 142 -19.63 4.88 -15.89
N THR A 143 -19.36 3.90 -15.03
CA THR A 143 -18.17 3.87 -14.16
C THR A 143 -16.90 3.81 -14.97
N LYS A 144 -16.86 3.06 -16.08
CA LYS A 144 -15.69 3.02 -16.98
C LYS A 144 -15.37 4.41 -17.52
N LYS A 145 -16.37 5.10 -18.08
CA LYS A 145 -16.23 6.48 -18.59
C LYS A 145 -15.80 7.46 -17.50
N ALA A 146 -16.35 7.33 -16.29
CA ALA A 146 -15.94 8.16 -15.15
C ALA A 146 -14.48 7.88 -14.75
N GLY A 147 -14.07 6.61 -14.69
CA GLY A 147 -12.68 6.22 -14.41
C GLY A 147 -11.69 6.78 -15.43
N GLU A 148 -12.01 6.68 -16.72
CA GLU A 148 -11.19 7.25 -17.80
C GLU A 148 -11.07 8.78 -17.68
N TYR A 149 -12.21 9.45 -17.46
CA TYR A 149 -12.25 10.91 -17.29
C TYR A 149 -11.40 11.36 -16.10
N ILE A 150 -11.55 10.71 -14.94
CA ILE A 150 -10.82 11.07 -13.72
C ILE A 150 -9.33 10.78 -13.87
N ALA A 151 -8.96 9.62 -14.42
CA ALA A 151 -7.56 9.30 -14.64
C ALA A 151 -6.91 10.27 -15.63
N LYS A 152 -7.63 10.70 -16.68
CA LYS A 152 -7.16 11.75 -17.59
C LYS A 152 -6.96 13.07 -16.87
N PHE A 153 -7.96 13.52 -16.09
CA PHE A 153 -7.87 14.76 -15.33
C PHE A 153 -6.68 14.75 -14.34
N LEU A 154 -6.52 13.68 -13.57
CA LEU A 154 -5.43 13.52 -12.62
C LEU A 154 -4.07 13.54 -13.34
N SER A 155 -3.98 12.87 -14.48
CA SER A 155 -2.76 12.88 -15.31
C SER A 155 -2.44 14.28 -15.85
N ASP A 156 -3.45 15.02 -16.30
CA ASP A 156 -3.29 16.39 -16.83
C ASP A 156 -2.81 17.38 -15.76
N ASN A 157 -2.99 17.02 -14.48
CA ASN A 157 -2.56 17.80 -13.32
C ASN A 157 -1.36 17.17 -12.59
N ASP A 158 -0.63 16.26 -13.26
CA ASP A 158 0.59 15.63 -12.75
C ASP A 158 0.39 14.94 -11.39
N PHE A 159 -0.69 14.17 -11.26
CA PHE A 159 -0.87 13.24 -10.14
C PHE A 159 -0.23 11.89 -10.44
N ASN A 160 0.40 11.31 -9.43
CA ASN A 160 0.64 9.88 -9.37
C ASN A 160 -0.66 9.17 -8.98
N ILE A 161 -1.18 8.36 -9.90
CA ILE A 161 -2.42 7.60 -9.67
C ILE A 161 -2.06 6.32 -8.93
N VAL A 162 -2.57 6.15 -7.70
CA VAL A 162 -2.36 4.96 -6.88
C VAL A 162 -3.57 4.05 -7.02
N SER A 163 -3.34 2.77 -7.33
CA SER A 163 -4.41 1.77 -7.36
C SER A 163 -3.82 0.36 -7.20
N GLY A 164 -4.64 -0.63 -7.50
CA GLY A 164 -4.42 -1.99 -7.06
C GLY A 164 -4.12 -3.02 -8.15
N LEU A 165 -4.05 -2.61 -9.41
CA LEU A 165 -3.86 -3.50 -10.57
C LEU A 165 -4.93 -4.61 -10.73
N ALA A 166 -6.06 -4.55 -10.00
CA ALA A 166 -7.16 -5.48 -10.23
C ALA A 166 -7.81 -5.22 -11.60
N LYS A 167 -8.58 -6.20 -12.12
CA LYS A 167 -9.44 -5.94 -13.28
C LYS A 167 -10.45 -4.84 -12.98
N GLY A 168 -10.97 -4.20 -14.01
CA GLY A 168 -12.05 -3.21 -13.87
C GLY A 168 -11.51 -1.82 -13.58
N CYS A 169 -11.95 -1.20 -12.48
CA CYS A 169 -11.59 0.19 -12.17
C CYS A 169 -10.08 0.44 -12.10
N ASP A 170 -9.33 -0.40 -11.38
CA ASP A 170 -7.89 -0.24 -11.22
C ASP A 170 -7.16 -0.35 -12.57
N GLU A 171 -7.50 -1.36 -13.38
CA GLU A 171 -6.96 -1.56 -14.73
C GLU A 171 -7.21 -0.35 -15.64
N ILE A 172 -8.40 0.24 -15.59
CA ILE A 172 -8.77 1.42 -16.39
C ILE A 172 -7.88 2.60 -16.03
N VAL A 173 -7.77 2.94 -14.74
CA VAL A 173 -7.03 4.14 -14.32
C VAL A 173 -5.53 4.01 -14.55
N HIS A 174 -4.96 2.82 -14.33
CA HIS A 174 -3.56 2.53 -14.66
C HIS A 174 -3.31 2.61 -16.17
N SER A 175 -4.20 2.03 -16.99
CA SER A 175 -4.06 2.04 -18.45
C SER A 175 -4.08 3.47 -19.00
N VAL A 176 -4.97 4.32 -18.47
CA VAL A 176 -4.99 5.74 -18.84
C VAL A 176 -3.71 6.44 -18.42
N ALA A 177 -3.23 6.26 -17.19
CA ALA A 177 -1.97 6.86 -16.73
C ALA A 177 -0.78 6.47 -17.62
N VAL A 178 -0.65 5.18 -17.92
CA VAL A 178 0.38 4.64 -18.83
C VAL A 178 0.27 5.27 -20.21
N SER A 179 -0.93 5.33 -20.80
CA SER A 179 -1.12 5.93 -22.14
C SER A 179 -0.76 7.41 -22.19
N ARG A 180 -0.90 8.12 -21.06
CA ARG A 180 -0.54 9.53 -20.90
C ARG A 180 0.90 9.74 -20.43
N LYS A 181 1.66 8.65 -20.20
CA LYS A 181 3.02 8.65 -19.66
C LYS A 181 3.12 9.40 -18.33
N THR A 182 2.09 9.30 -17.51
CA THR A 182 2.05 9.83 -16.15
C THR A 182 2.37 8.74 -15.14
N LYS A 183 2.92 9.16 -13.99
CA LYS A 183 3.29 8.23 -12.91
C LYS A 183 2.06 7.49 -12.40
N THR A 184 2.22 6.21 -12.12
CA THR A 184 1.20 5.42 -11.46
C THR A 184 1.82 4.36 -10.56
N THR A 185 1.16 4.11 -9.42
CA THR A 185 1.62 3.21 -8.36
C THR A 185 0.63 2.07 -8.20
N ALA A 186 1.07 0.84 -8.49
CA ALA A 186 0.26 -0.37 -8.30
C ALA A 186 0.65 -1.09 -7.02
N ILE A 187 -0.32 -1.25 -6.10
CA ILE A 187 -0.12 -2.01 -4.85
C ILE A 187 -0.56 -3.46 -5.05
N LEU A 188 0.35 -4.40 -4.81
CA LEU A 188 0.18 -5.80 -5.15
C LEU A 188 -0.16 -6.67 -3.91
N PRO A 189 -1.01 -7.70 -4.05
CA PRO A 189 -1.37 -8.66 -3.01
C PRO A 189 -0.49 -9.92 -2.99
N GLN A 190 0.65 -9.90 -3.68
CA GLN A 190 1.59 -11.01 -3.79
C GLN A 190 3.02 -10.48 -4.00
N GLY A 191 4.01 -11.36 -4.03
CA GLY A 191 5.37 -11.00 -4.43
C GLY A 191 5.42 -10.38 -5.83
N ILE A 192 6.29 -9.40 -6.04
CA ILE A 192 6.36 -8.64 -7.32
C ILE A 192 6.74 -9.54 -8.51
N ASP A 193 7.35 -10.70 -8.25
CA ASP A 193 7.77 -11.69 -9.25
C ASP A 193 6.61 -12.36 -10.00
N LYS A 194 5.38 -12.32 -9.47
CA LYS A 194 4.22 -12.97 -10.10
C LYS A 194 3.00 -12.07 -10.12
N ILE A 195 2.75 -11.41 -11.25
CA ILE A 195 1.61 -10.50 -11.40
C ILE A 195 0.27 -11.26 -11.34
N TYR A 196 -0.63 -10.75 -10.51
CA TYR A 196 -2.02 -11.19 -10.39
C TYR A 196 -2.98 -10.00 -10.55
N PRO A 197 -4.04 -10.14 -11.37
CA PRO A 197 -4.29 -11.29 -12.25
C PRO A 197 -3.24 -11.37 -13.36
N SER A 198 -2.96 -12.57 -13.87
CA SER A 198 -1.92 -12.78 -14.89
C SER A 198 -2.16 -11.99 -16.17
N THR A 199 -3.42 -11.65 -16.46
CA THR A 199 -3.79 -10.78 -17.59
C THR A 199 -3.24 -9.36 -17.46
N SER A 200 -2.92 -8.90 -16.25
CA SER A 200 -2.38 -7.56 -16.00
C SER A 200 -0.85 -7.49 -16.12
N THR A 201 -0.16 -8.57 -16.51
CA THR A 201 1.32 -8.60 -16.58
C THR A 201 1.87 -7.51 -17.48
N LYS A 202 1.33 -7.37 -18.71
CA LYS A 202 1.76 -6.31 -19.65
C LYS A 202 1.50 -4.91 -19.09
N LEU A 203 0.38 -4.71 -18.40
CA LEU A 203 0.08 -3.43 -17.78
C LEU A 203 1.08 -3.12 -16.65
N ALA A 204 1.44 -4.11 -15.83
CA ALA A 204 2.44 -3.94 -14.78
C ALA A 204 3.83 -3.58 -15.33
N GLU A 205 4.23 -4.22 -16.43
CA GLU A 205 5.46 -3.88 -17.17
C GLU A 205 5.40 -2.44 -17.67
N SER A 206 4.32 -2.07 -18.37
CA SER A 206 4.15 -0.70 -18.87
C SER A 206 4.13 0.35 -17.75
N ILE A 207 3.59 0.06 -16.57
CA ILE A 207 3.64 0.96 -15.41
C ILE A 207 5.09 1.31 -15.06
N VAL A 208 5.96 0.30 -15.00
CA VAL A 208 7.39 0.49 -14.70
C VAL A 208 8.08 1.23 -15.86
N ASP A 209 7.82 0.84 -17.10
CA ASP A 209 8.44 1.42 -18.30
C ASP A 209 8.09 2.90 -18.49
N THR A 210 6.90 3.32 -18.04
CA THR A 210 6.48 4.74 -18.07
C THR A 210 6.90 5.53 -16.82
N GLY A 211 7.79 4.98 -15.99
CA GLY A 211 8.34 5.67 -14.81
C GLY A 211 7.45 5.62 -13.57
N GLY A 212 6.51 4.67 -13.51
CA GLY A 212 5.71 4.33 -12.33
C GLY A 212 6.37 3.27 -11.45
N ILE A 213 5.60 2.70 -10.52
CA ILE A 213 6.11 1.75 -9.53
C ILE A 213 5.11 0.63 -9.22
N LEU A 214 5.63 -0.57 -9.01
CA LEU A 214 4.92 -1.69 -8.39
C LEU A 214 5.38 -1.80 -6.93
N LEU A 215 4.45 -1.92 -5.99
CA LEU A 215 4.74 -2.03 -4.56
C LEU A 215 4.05 -3.26 -3.97
N SER A 216 4.73 -4.00 -3.09
CA SER A 216 4.14 -5.10 -2.33
C SER A 216 4.67 -5.11 -0.90
N GLU A 217 3.92 -5.65 0.04
CA GLU A 217 4.41 -5.97 1.38
C GLU A 217 4.91 -7.43 1.49
N LEU A 218 4.66 -8.21 0.44
CA LEU A 218 4.96 -9.63 0.41
C LEU A 218 6.26 -9.90 -0.35
N MET A 219 7.07 -10.81 0.18
CA MET A 219 8.35 -11.16 -0.39
C MET A 219 8.17 -11.89 -1.73
N ILE A 220 9.24 -11.91 -2.53
CA ILE A 220 9.29 -12.70 -3.76
C ILE A 220 8.92 -14.17 -3.50
N GLY A 221 8.08 -14.72 -4.36
CA GLY A 221 7.56 -16.08 -4.29
C GLY A 221 6.30 -16.24 -3.44
N GLU A 222 5.92 -15.22 -2.66
CA GLU A 222 4.66 -15.24 -1.92
C GLU A 222 3.46 -15.08 -2.86
N ARG A 223 2.43 -15.90 -2.63
CA ARG A 223 1.25 -15.99 -3.51
C ARG A 223 0.11 -15.14 -2.99
N VAL A 224 -0.75 -14.71 -3.91
CA VAL A 224 -2.01 -14.04 -3.58
C VAL A 224 -2.90 -14.94 -2.73
N THR A 225 -3.49 -14.35 -1.69
CA THR A 225 -4.51 -14.98 -0.85
C THR A 225 -5.70 -14.03 -0.70
N LYS A 226 -6.85 -14.52 -0.22
CA LYS A 226 -7.99 -13.65 0.11
C LYS A 226 -7.61 -12.62 1.17
N TYR A 227 -6.77 -13.02 2.13
CA TYR A 227 -6.27 -12.14 3.18
C TYR A 227 -5.37 -11.05 2.62
N SER A 228 -4.38 -11.40 1.79
CA SER A 228 -3.46 -10.40 1.22
C SER A 228 -4.14 -9.40 0.28
N LEU A 229 -5.24 -9.79 -0.37
CA LEU A 229 -6.09 -8.86 -1.14
C LEU A 229 -6.72 -7.77 -0.27
N VAL A 230 -7.11 -8.10 0.96
CA VAL A 230 -7.70 -7.13 1.91
C VAL A 230 -6.60 -6.33 2.62
N GLU A 231 -5.51 -6.98 3.02
CA GLU A 231 -4.43 -6.31 3.77
C GLU A 231 -3.74 -5.21 2.96
N ARG A 232 -3.52 -5.42 1.65
CA ARG A 232 -2.87 -4.41 0.80
C ARG A 232 -3.70 -3.12 0.65
N ASP A 233 -5.01 -3.19 0.83
CA ASP A 233 -5.92 -2.08 0.54
C ASP A 233 -5.66 -0.87 1.44
N ARG A 234 -5.16 -1.11 2.66
CA ARG A 234 -4.73 -0.04 3.57
C ARG A 234 -3.51 0.73 3.05
N LEU A 235 -2.64 0.11 2.25
CA LEU A 235 -1.47 0.77 1.67
C LEU A 235 -1.89 1.69 0.53
N GLN A 236 -2.90 1.28 -0.26
CA GLN A 236 -3.45 2.09 -1.35
C GLN A 236 -3.94 3.43 -0.83
N SER A 237 -4.78 3.43 0.22
CA SER A 237 -5.31 4.67 0.78
C SER A 237 -4.26 5.47 1.57
N ALA A 238 -3.26 4.82 2.16
CA ALA A 238 -2.25 5.48 2.99
C ALA A 238 -1.29 6.36 2.18
N ILE A 239 -0.85 5.90 1.00
CA ILE A 239 0.13 6.61 0.16
C ILE A 239 -0.42 7.95 -0.36
N SER A 240 -1.74 8.05 -0.51
CA SER A 240 -2.42 9.24 -1.02
C SER A 240 -3.09 10.04 0.08
N ASP A 241 -3.24 11.34 -0.15
CA ASP A 241 -4.07 12.19 0.70
C ASP A 241 -5.55 12.18 0.28
N LYS A 242 -5.80 11.73 -0.94
CA LYS A 242 -7.12 11.70 -1.57
C LYS A 242 -7.39 10.29 -2.08
N THR A 243 -8.55 9.74 -1.73
CA THR A 243 -9.06 8.46 -2.25
C THR A 243 -10.37 8.72 -2.97
N ILE A 244 -10.51 8.22 -4.19
CA ILE A 244 -11.67 8.40 -5.06
C ILE A 244 -12.25 7.03 -5.36
N VAL A 245 -13.52 6.83 -5.00
CA VAL A 245 -14.26 5.59 -5.20
C VAL A 245 -15.17 5.74 -6.41
N LEU A 246 -14.85 5.01 -7.48
CA LEU A 246 -15.60 5.05 -8.75
C LEU A 246 -16.94 4.32 -8.66
N GLN A 247 -16.96 3.15 -8.02
CA GLN A 247 -18.14 2.30 -7.85
C GLN A 247 -17.86 1.25 -6.77
N THR A 248 -18.81 1.04 -5.85
CA THR A 248 -18.79 -0.10 -4.94
C THR A 248 -20.17 -0.41 -4.40
N ALA A 249 -20.49 -1.71 -4.32
CA ALA A 249 -21.59 -2.20 -3.50
C ALA A 249 -21.19 -2.15 -2.01
N ILE A 250 -22.17 -2.27 -1.13
CA ILE A 250 -21.97 -2.24 0.34
C ILE A 250 -21.06 -3.37 0.84
N ASP A 251 -21.07 -4.52 0.16
CA ASP A 251 -20.24 -5.70 0.43
C ASP A 251 -19.03 -5.81 -0.52
N GLY A 252 -18.80 -4.78 -1.35
CA GLY A 252 -17.70 -4.74 -2.31
C GLY A 252 -16.34 -4.62 -1.64
N GLY A 253 -15.33 -5.33 -2.16
CA GLY A 253 -13.96 -5.30 -1.61
C GLY A 253 -13.35 -3.90 -1.52
N THR A 254 -13.75 -2.99 -2.41
CA THR A 254 -13.37 -1.56 -2.40
C THR A 254 -13.65 -0.87 -1.06
N MET A 255 -14.66 -1.35 -0.30
CA MET A 255 -15.00 -0.82 1.02
C MET A 255 -13.82 -0.92 2.00
N HIS A 256 -12.94 -1.91 1.88
CA HIS A 256 -11.78 -2.04 2.77
C HIS A 256 -10.82 -0.86 2.63
N ALA A 257 -10.43 -0.52 1.40
CA ALA A 257 -9.58 0.64 1.12
C ALA A 257 -10.28 1.96 1.49
N ALA A 258 -11.57 2.10 1.16
CA ALA A 258 -12.35 3.31 1.46
C ALA A 258 -12.49 3.56 2.97
N MET A 259 -12.84 2.54 3.75
CA MET A 259 -12.92 2.65 5.21
C MET A 259 -11.54 2.89 5.83
N SER A 260 -10.49 2.26 5.29
CA SER A 260 -9.12 2.53 5.73
C SER A 260 -8.73 4.01 5.51
N ALA A 261 -9.14 4.63 4.40
CA ALA A 261 -8.93 6.06 4.16
C ALA A 261 -9.57 6.91 5.28
N LEU A 262 -10.83 6.61 5.63
CA LEU A 262 -11.57 7.32 6.69
C LEU A 262 -10.91 7.14 8.08
N TYR A 263 -10.52 5.90 8.44
CA TYR A 263 -9.85 5.63 9.72
C TYR A 263 -8.51 6.37 9.86
N ASN A 264 -7.86 6.65 8.73
CA ASN A 264 -6.59 7.36 8.65
C ASN A 264 -6.77 8.86 8.35
N LEU A 265 -8.00 9.38 8.49
CA LEU A 265 -8.34 10.80 8.28
C LEU A 265 -7.92 11.33 6.90
N LYS A 266 -7.88 10.46 5.90
CA LYS A 266 -7.63 10.81 4.50
C LYS A 266 -8.93 11.29 3.86
N LYS A 267 -8.83 12.18 2.88
CA LYS A 267 -10.02 12.65 2.14
C LYS A 267 -10.55 11.51 1.29
N LEU A 268 -11.81 11.16 1.50
CA LEU A 268 -12.50 10.14 0.72
C LEU A 268 -13.59 10.79 -0.12
N TYR A 269 -13.59 10.46 -1.41
CA TYR A 269 -14.55 10.94 -2.39
C TYR A 269 -15.30 9.76 -3.01
N VAL A 270 -16.60 9.94 -3.22
CA VAL A 270 -17.43 9.08 -4.08
C VAL A 270 -17.91 9.92 -5.27
N ILE A 271 -18.01 9.31 -6.45
CA ILE A 271 -18.43 10.05 -7.65
C ILE A 271 -19.90 10.48 -7.53
N ASP A 272 -20.18 11.76 -7.82
CA ASP A 272 -21.54 12.29 -7.87
C ASP A 272 -22.18 12.01 -9.23
N TYR A 273 -22.70 10.80 -9.42
CA TYR A 273 -23.41 10.45 -10.64
C TYR A 273 -24.77 11.17 -10.69
N LYS A 274 -24.96 12.02 -11.71
CA LYS A 274 -26.19 12.83 -11.91
C LYS A 274 -27.49 12.02 -11.84
N SER A 275 -27.48 10.78 -12.31
CA SER A 275 -28.56 9.82 -12.10
C SER A 275 -27.99 8.41 -12.08
N ILE A 276 -28.45 7.62 -11.11
CA ILE A 276 -28.20 6.17 -11.05
C ILE A 276 -29.54 5.51 -11.35
N ASN A 277 -29.58 4.73 -12.43
CA ASN A 277 -30.80 4.03 -12.83
C ASN A 277 -31.11 2.94 -11.79
N SER A 278 -32.39 2.59 -11.61
CA SER A 278 -32.80 1.61 -10.58
C SER A 278 -32.09 0.26 -10.71
N GLU A 279 -31.84 -0.21 -11.93
CA GLU A 279 -31.12 -1.46 -12.22
C GLU A 279 -29.65 -1.44 -11.74
N ASP A 280 -29.01 -0.26 -11.79
CA ASP A 280 -27.61 -0.07 -11.46
C ASP A 280 -27.40 0.25 -9.96
N ALA A 281 -28.46 0.64 -9.25
CA ALA A 281 -28.39 1.15 -7.88
C ALA A 281 -27.66 0.21 -6.90
N VAL A 282 -27.85 -1.10 -7.06
CA VAL A 282 -27.18 -2.11 -6.22
C VAL A 282 -25.65 -2.01 -6.28
N PHE A 283 -25.08 -1.64 -7.43
CA PHE A 283 -23.64 -1.53 -7.64
C PHE A 283 -23.01 -0.30 -6.98
N TYR A 284 -23.82 0.65 -6.52
CA TYR A 284 -23.40 1.87 -5.83
C TYR A 284 -23.90 1.93 -4.38
N SER A 285 -24.52 0.84 -3.88
CA SER A 285 -25.09 0.76 -2.52
C SER A 285 -24.08 1.06 -1.39
N GLY A 286 -22.77 0.98 -1.65
CA GLY A 286 -21.75 1.37 -0.68
C GLY A 286 -21.59 2.89 -0.51
N PHE A 287 -22.05 3.70 -1.47
CA PHE A 287 -21.83 5.16 -1.46
C PHE A 287 -22.55 5.83 -0.29
N GLU A 288 -23.80 5.45 0.01
CA GLU A 288 -24.54 6.01 1.14
C GLU A 288 -23.83 5.73 2.47
N HIS A 289 -23.29 4.52 2.63
CA HIS A 289 -22.51 4.18 3.81
C HIS A 289 -21.24 5.03 3.92
N LEU A 290 -20.49 5.18 2.83
CA LEU A 290 -19.28 6.01 2.83
C LEU A 290 -19.59 7.48 3.12
N LEU A 291 -20.64 8.04 2.52
CA LEU A 291 -21.10 9.42 2.77
C LEU A 291 -21.49 9.61 4.24
N SER A 292 -22.20 8.65 4.83
CA SER A 292 -22.61 8.67 6.24
C SER A 292 -21.42 8.60 7.20
N ASN A 293 -20.28 8.09 6.74
CA ASN A 293 -19.02 8.02 7.50
C ASN A 293 -18.03 9.14 7.13
N GLY A 294 -18.47 10.18 6.42
CA GLY A 294 -17.67 11.39 6.16
C GLY A 294 -17.00 11.46 4.80
N ALA A 295 -17.33 10.56 3.86
CA ALA A 295 -16.95 10.76 2.46
C ALA A 295 -17.65 11.99 1.86
N GLN A 296 -17.03 12.57 0.83
CA GLN A 296 -17.56 13.70 0.10
C GLN A 296 -17.98 13.28 -1.31
N LYS A 297 -18.95 13.97 -1.88
CA LYS A 297 -19.28 13.84 -3.29
C LYS A 297 -18.21 14.54 -4.14
N LEU A 298 -17.84 13.92 -5.25
CA LEU A 298 -16.94 14.50 -6.25
C LEU A 298 -17.73 14.85 -7.50
N ASN A 299 -18.10 16.12 -7.62
CA ASN A 299 -18.65 16.72 -8.83
C ASN A 299 -17.57 17.60 -9.51
N SER A 300 -17.96 18.28 -10.58
CA SER A 300 -17.02 19.09 -11.39
C SER A 300 -16.33 20.20 -10.58
N ASN A 301 -16.98 20.75 -9.56
CA ASN A 301 -16.41 21.80 -8.72
C ASN A 301 -15.36 21.22 -7.76
N GLU A 302 -15.63 20.11 -7.08
CA GLU A 302 -14.62 19.52 -6.19
C GLU A 302 -13.44 18.90 -6.95
N MET A 303 -13.62 18.55 -8.23
CA MET A 303 -12.50 18.15 -9.09
C MET A 303 -11.42 19.25 -9.16
N TYR A 304 -11.79 20.52 -9.29
CA TYR A 304 -10.82 21.63 -9.21
C TYR A 304 -10.15 21.72 -7.84
N ASN A 305 -10.91 21.46 -6.76
CA ASN A 305 -10.39 21.45 -5.40
C ASN A 305 -9.37 20.33 -5.14
N LEU A 306 -9.36 19.26 -5.96
CA LEU A 306 -8.32 18.24 -5.87
C LEU A 306 -6.93 18.82 -6.14
N VAL A 307 -6.85 19.84 -7.02
CA VAL A 307 -5.62 20.44 -7.54
C VAL A 307 -5.21 21.69 -6.74
N THR A 308 -6.18 22.55 -6.37
CA THR A 308 -5.90 23.87 -5.75
C THR A 308 -5.42 23.82 -4.29
N MET A 309 -5.55 22.69 -3.59
CA MET A 309 -5.11 22.55 -2.18
C MET A 309 -3.60 22.73 -1.95
N LYS A 310 -2.81 22.95 -3.01
CA LYS A 310 -1.39 23.29 -2.95
C LYS A 310 -1.12 24.79 -2.84
N GLU A 311 -2.00 25.66 -3.37
CA GLU A 311 -1.78 27.12 -3.32
C GLU A 311 -1.83 27.62 -1.86
N ASN A 312 -2.80 27.14 -1.07
CA ASN A 312 -2.93 27.55 0.32
C ASN A 312 -1.80 27.05 1.23
N LYS A 313 -1.27 25.83 0.99
CA LYS A 313 -0.12 25.32 1.77
C LYS A 313 1.20 26.02 1.43
N LYS A 314 1.34 26.62 0.24
CA LYS A 314 2.51 27.43 -0.11
C LYS A 314 2.45 28.85 0.48
N GLN A 315 1.25 29.37 0.78
CA GLN A 315 1.08 30.66 1.44
C GLN A 315 1.26 30.61 2.96
N GLU A 316 1.08 29.46 3.60
CA GLU A 316 1.24 29.30 5.05
C GLU A 316 2.72 29.23 5.53
N SER A 317 3.73 29.20 4.64
CA SER A 317 5.16 29.16 5.04
C SER A 317 5.93 30.47 4.82
N LEU A 318 5.24 31.61 4.69
CA LEU A 318 5.87 32.95 4.55
C LEU A 318 5.82 33.78 5.84
N PHE A 319 5.41 33.18 6.96
CA PHE A 319 5.39 33.81 8.29
C PHE A 319 5.99 32.91 9.39
N ASP A 320 7.06 32.19 9.05
CA ASP A 320 8.03 31.67 10.05
C ASP A 320 9.40 32.31 9.80
#